data_AF-A0A9W9IGI5-F1
#
_entry.id   AF-A0A9W9IGI5-F1
#
_cell.length_a   1.000
_cell.length_b   1.000
_cell.length_c   1.000
_cell.angle_alpha   90.00
_cell.angle_beta   90.00
_cell.angle_gamma   90.00
#
_symmetry.space_group_name_H-M   'P 1'
#
loop_
_entity.id
_entity.type
_entity.pdbx_description
1 polymer ?
#
loop_
_entity_poly.entity_id
_entity_poly.type
_entity_poly.pdbx_seq_one_letter_code
_entity_poly.pdbx_strand_id
1 'polypeptide(L)' 'MDTINSIAMFPVEIIEKILFTMPTIQTLVSAILAGPILYHTFKGYEDKILIAVLRNDLGSKVLGLALATELST' A
#
# COMPACT_ATOMS: atom_id res chain seq x y z
N MET A 1 -18.51 23.35 10.76
CA MET A 1 -17.26 22.59 11.01
C MET A 1 -17.19 21.59 9.88
N ASP A 2 -16.85 22.09 8.70
CA ASP A 2 -16.88 21.34 7.46
C ASP A 2 -15.66 20.44 7.44
N THR A 3 -15.87 19.14 7.67
CA THR A 3 -14.80 18.16 7.58
C THR A 3 -14.44 17.96 6.12
N ILE A 4 -13.59 18.86 5.67
CA ILE A 4 -12.75 18.81 4.48
C ILE A 4 -12.10 17.41 4.41
N ASN A 5 -12.15 16.78 3.23
CA ASN A 5 -11.42 15.56 2.81
C ASN A 5 -12.02 14.19 3.14
N SER A 6 -13.17 13.84 2.56
CA SER A 6 -13.49 12.42 2.38
C SER A 6 -12.67 11.85 1.24
N ILE A 7 -11.91 10.78 1.49
CA ILE A 7 -11.14 10.03 0.46
C ILE A 7 -12.05 9.60 -0.71
N ALA A 8 -13.35 9.44 -0.44
CA ALA A 8 -14.35 9.13 -1.46
C ALA A 8 -14.53 10.22 -2.54
N MET A 9 -14.05 11.44 -2.32
CA MET A 9 -14.11 12.53 -3.30
C MET A 9 -12.88 12.57 -4.23
N PHE A 10 -11.86 11.75 -3.97
CA PHE A 10 -10.71 11.68 -4.86
C PHE A 10 -11.03 10.92 -6.15
N PRO A 11 -10.42 11.31 -7.28
CA PRO A 11 -10.43 10.49 -8.48
C PRO A 11 -9.88 9.09 -8.21
N VAL A 12 -10.42 8.09 -8.91
CA VAL A 12 -10.03 6.68 -8.74
C VAL A 12 -8.53 6.50 -8.98
N GLU A 13 -7.93 7.26 -9.90
CA GLU A 13 -6.51 7.22 -10.23
C GLU A 13 -5.62 7.69 -9.07
N ILE A 14 -6.13 8.60 -8.22
CA ILE A 14 -5.42 9.04 -7.02
C ILE A 14 -5.50 7.98 -5.94
N ILE A 15 -6.68 7.38 -5.77
CA ILE A 15 -6.89 6.27 -4.81
C ILE A 15 -6.01 5.08 -5.20
N GLU A 16 -5.95 4.74 -6.48
CA GLU A 16 -5.07 3.72 -7.03
C GLU A 16 -3.62 4.02 -6.64
N LYS A 17 -3.09 5.20 -6.97
CA LYS A 17 -1.70 5.59 -6.64
C LYS A 17 -1.41 5.47 -5.15
N ILE A 18 -2.35 5.85 -4.28
CA ILE A 18 -2.20 5.69 -2.83
C ILE A 18 -2.01 4.21 -2.47
N LEU A 19 -2.87 3.32 -2.99
CA LEU A 19 -2.76 1.87 -2.73
C LEU A 19 -1.44 1.27 -3.23
N PHE A 20 -0.90 1.74 -4.37
CA PHE A 20 0.41 1.32 -4.88
C PHE A 20 1.58 1.67 -3.97
N THR A 21 1.46 2.75 -3.20
CA THR A 21 2.52 3.25 -2.32
C THR A 21 2.50 2.61 -0.92
N MET A 22 1.58 1.66 -0.67
CA MET A 22 1.49 1.04 0.65
C MET A 22 2.81 0.32 0.99
N PRO A 23 3.34 0.54 2.20
CA PRO A 23 4.66 0.02 2.59
C PRO A 23 4.62 -1.49 2.87
N THR A 24 3.50 -2.00 3.36
CA THR A 24 3.35 -3.43 3.73
C THR A 24 1.98 -3.96 3.33
N ILE A 25 1.89 -5.29 3.19
CA ILE A 25 0.61 -5.97 2.96
C ILE A 25 -0.39 -5.66 4.08
N GLN A 26 0.07 -5.56 5.32
CA GLN A 26 -0.81 -5.28 6.45
C GLN A 26 -1.42 -3.88 6.37
N THR A 27 -0.63 -2.87 5.98
CA THR A 27 -1.15 -1.51 5.76
C THR A 27 -2.11 -1.43 4.58
N LEU A 28 -1.86 -2.20 3.51
CA LEU A 28 -2.80 -2.34 2.39
C LEU A 28 -4.13 -2.95 2.85
N VAL A 29 -4.10 -4.03 3.64
CA VAL A 29 -5.31 -4.67 4.17
C VAL A 29 -6.12 -3.69 5.02
N SER A 30 -5.46 -2.92 5.90
CA SER A 30 -6.16 -1.90 6.68
C SER A 30 -6.79 -0.82 5.80
N ALA A 31 -6.10 -0.39 4.73
CA ALA A 31 -6.63 0.61 3.79
C ALA A 31 -7.86 0.11 3.02
N ILE A 32 -7.83 -1.11 2.48
CA ILE A 32 -8.98 -1.65 1.71
C ILE A 32 -10.21 -1.88 2.60
N LEU A 33 -10.02 -2.19 3.89
CA LEU A 33 -11.10 -2.37 4.84
C LEU A 33 -11.68 -1.05 5.36
N ALA A 34 -10.97 0.07 5.18
CA ALA A 34 -11.41 1.38 5.66
C ALA A 34 -12.60 1.96 4.87
N GLY A 35 -12.89 1.46 3.66
CA GLY A 35 -14.09 1.87 2.95
C GLY A 35 -14.33 1.20 1.60
N PRO A 36 -15.59 1.20 1.12
CA PRO A 36 -15.98 0.51 -0.11
C PRO A 36 -15.23 0.98 -1.36
N ILE A 37 -14.95 2.29 -1.46
CA ILE A 37 -14.26 2.85 -2.63
C ILE A 37 -12.80 2.35 -2.73
N LEU A 38 -12.14 2.15 -1.59
CA LEU A 38 -10.79 1.62 -1.52
C LEU A 38 -10.77 0.15 -1.91
N TYR A 39 -11.75 -0.63 -1.42
CA TYR A 39 -11.93 -2.02 -1.81
C TYR A 39 -12.22 -2.18 -3.31
N HIS A 40 -13.15 -1.40 -3.87
CA HIS A 40 -13.48 -1.48 -5.30
C HIS A 40 -12.30 -1.08 -6.19
N THR A 41 -11.56 -0.03 -5.81
CA THR A 41 -10.35 0.38 -6.53
C THR A 41 -9.29 -0.71 -6.46
N PHE A 42 -9.07 -1.30 -5.28
CA PHE A 42 -8.17 -2.45 -5.12
C PHE A 42 -8.59 -3.61 -6.03
N LYS A 43 -9.87 -3.97 -6.07
CA LYS A 43 -10.36 -5.06 -6.92
C LYS A 43 -10.17 -4.83 -8.42
N GLY A 44 -10.20 -3.58 -8.89
CA GLY A 44 -9.91 -3.25 -10.28
C GLY A 44 -8.44 -3.40 -10.68
N TYR A 45 -7.52 -3.35 -9.71
CA TYR A 45 -6.06 -3.30 -9.94
C TYR A 45 -5.28 -4.29 -9.07
N GLU A 46 -5.93 -5.34 -8.58
CA GLU A 46 -5.47 -6.24 -7.51
C GLU A 46 -4.05 -6.75 -7.75
N ASP A 47 -3.80 -7.37 -8.91
CA ASP A 47 -2.50 -7.94 -9.24
C ASP A 47 -1.38 -6.91 -9.23
N LYS A 48 -1.62 -5.72 -9.81
CA LYS A 48 -0.60 -4.67 -9.92
C LYS A 48 -0.28 -4.06 -8.55
N ILE A 49 -1.31 -3.81 -7.73
CA ILE A 49 -1.15 -3.28 -6.38
C ILE A 49 -0.41 -4.31 -5.51
N LEU A 50 -0.81 -5.58 -5.55
CA LEU A 50 -0.14 -6.63 -4.77
C LEU A 50 1.34 -6.78 -5.14
N ILE A 51 1.68 -6.80 -6.44
CA ILE A 51 3.08 -6.87 -6.88
C ILE A 51 3.89 -5.68 -6.36
N ALA A 52 3.33 -4.47 -6.42
CA ALA A 52 4.02 -3.27 -5.94
C ALA A 52 4.24 -3.29 -4.42
N VAL A 53 3.20 -3.63 -3.65
CA VAL A 53 3.26 -3.67 -2.19
C VAL A 53 4.16 -4.80 -1.71
N LEU A 54 4.13 -5.97 -2.37
CA LEU A 54 5.06 -7.07 -2.07
C LEU A 54 6.52 -6.66 -2.33
N ARG A 55 6.80 -5.90 -3.40
CA ARG A 55 8.16 -5.38 -3.64
C ARG A 55 8.61 -4.42 -2.53
N ASN A 56 7.72 -3.55 -2.05
CA ASN A 56 8.04 -2.62 -0.96
C ASN A 56 8.29 -3.38 0.35
N ASP A 57 7.42 -4.34 0.68
CA ASP A 57 7.50 -5.13 1.91
C ASP A 57 8.70 -6.09 1.92
N LEU A 58 9.02 -6.72 0.79
CA LEU A 58 10.18 -7.61 0.65
C LEU A 58 11.48 -6.82 0.54
N GLY A 59 11.49 -5.71 -0.22
CA GLY A 59 12.68 -4.88 -0.39
C GLY A 59 13.22 -4.36 0.94
N SER A 60 12.33 -3.92 1.83
CA SER A 60 12.72 -3.47 3.18
C SER A 60 13.30 -4.61 4.04
N LYS A 61 12.73 -5.81 3.96
CA LYS A 61 13.20 -7.00 4.71
C LYS A 61 14.52 -7.54 4.18
N VAL A 62 14.69 -7.61 2.86
CA VAL A 62 15.92 -8.10 2.20
C VAL A 62 17.08 -7.15 2.49
N LEU A 63 16.87 -5.83 2.44
CA LEU A 63 17.90 -4.86 2.82
C LEU A 63 18.30 -5.02 4.29
N GLY A 64 17.33 -5.21 5.18
CA GLY A 64 17.60 -5.47 6.61
C GLY A 64 18.45 -6.72 6.84
N LEU A 65 18.15 -7.82 6.14
CA LEU A 65 18.92 -9.07 6.22
C LEU A 65 20.33 -8.91 5.65
N ALA A 66 20.49 -8.21 4.53
CA ALA A 66 21.80 -7.96 3.94
C ALA A 66 22.68 -7.11 4.89
N LEU A 67 22.12 -6.03 5.47
CA LEU A 67 22.83 -5.20 6.45
C LEU A 67 23.18 -5.97 7.72
N ALA A 68 22.28 -6.81 8.24
CA ALA A 68 22.55 -7.62 9.42
C ALA A 68 23.69 -8.63 9.18
N THR A 69 23.79 -9.15 7.96
CA THR A 69 24.87 -10.09 7.57
C THR A 69 26.22 -9.40 7.53
N GLU A 70 26.31 -8.20 6.92
CA GLU A 70 27.54 -7.40 6.83
C GLU A 70 27.99 -6.84 8.19
N LEU A 71 27.06 -6.50 9.09
CA LEU A 71 27.39 -6.01 10.45
C LEU A 71 27.80 -7.13 11.42
N SER A 72 27.59 -8.39 11.05
CA SER A 72 27.95 -9.55 11.88
C SER A 72 29.31 -10.17 11.49
N THR A 73 29.98 -9.60 10.48
CA THR A 73 31.37 -9.92 10.05
C THR A 73 32.36 -8.89 10.57
#